data_AF-J8HQA6-F1
#
_entry.id   AF-J8HQA6-F1
#
_cell.length_a   1.000
_cell.length_b   1.000
_cell.length_c   1.000
_cell.angle_alpha   90.00
_cell.angle_beta   90.00
_cell.angle_gamma   90.00
#
_symmetry.space_group_name_H-M   'P 1'
#
loop_
_entity.id
_entity.type
_entity.pdbx_description
1 polymer ?
#
loop_
_entity_poly.entity_id
_entity_poly.type
_entity_poly.pdbx_seq_one_letter_code
_entity_poly.pdbx_strand_id
1 'polypeptide(L)'
;MDKRRCLKGEGMMTKSNVVEIISALVAIIGVYVLINAPEMGSKATSESVAEQGGHMDTSTYLALLQGYGNSYTILGATCLFMGLLSLISIISIQVYKSK
;
A
#
# COMPACT_ATOMS: atom_id res chain seq x y z
N MET A 1 -46.49 -28.61 11.22
CA MET A 1 -46.82 -27.30 10.60
C MET A 1 -46.03 -26.26 11.39
N ASP A 2 -44.77 -25.97 11.06
CA ASP A 2 -44.30 -25.09 9.97
C ASP A 2 -44.78 -23.64 10.18
N LYS A 3 -43.87 -22.70 10.52
CA LYS A 3 -43.30 -21.72 9.56
C LYS A 3 -42.56 -20.58 10.26
N ARG A 4 -41.47 -20.14 9.60
CA ARG A 4 -40.55 -19.01 9.89
C ARG A 4 -39.32 -19.43 10.70
N ARG A 5 -38.26 -20.02 10.13
CA ARG A 5 -37.48 -19.62 8.94
C ARG A 5 -37.17 -18.12 8.87
N CYS A 6 -35.87 -17.83 8.96
CA CYS A 6 -35.17 -16.74 8.28
C CYS A 6 -35.38 -15.32 8.81
N LEU A 7 -34.59 -14.95 9.83
CA LEU A 7 -33.93 -13.65 9.86
C LEU A 7 -32.44 -13.95 10.10
N LYS A 8 -31.69 -14.31 9.04
CA LYS A 8 -31.00 -13.34 8.18
C LYS A 8 -29.88 -12.70 9.01
N GLY A 9 -28.73 -13.37 9.15
CA GLY A 9 -27.77 -13.48 8.06
C GLY A 9 -27.01 -12.17 7.83
N GLU A 10 -27.07 -11.22 8.75
CA GLU A 10 -26.48 -9.89 8.60
C GLU A 10 -25.57 -9.58 9.79
N GLY A 11 -24.26 -9.54 9.55
CA GLY A 11 -23.32 -8.82 10.42
C GLY A 11 -22.08 -9.56 10.90
N MET A 12 -22.00 -10.89 10.79
CA MET A 12 -20.75 -11.62 11.07
C MET A 12 -19.85 -11.66 9.83
N MET A 13 -19.51 -10.50 9.28
CA MET A 13 -18.22 -10.37 8.61
C MET A 13 -17.20 -10.31 9.74
N THR A 14 -16.78 -11.51 10.15
CA THR A 14 -15.80 -11.78 11.18
C THR A 14 -14.60 -10.84 10.99
N LYS A 15 -14.25 -10.06 12.02
CA LYS A 15 -13.20 -9.02 11.99
C LYS A 15 -11.89 -9.46 11.32
N SER A 16 -11.60 -10.76 11.31
CA SER A 16 -10.46 -11.39 10.62
C SER A 16 -10.44 -11.16 9.10
N ASN A 17 -11.58 -11.30 8.42
CA ASN A 17 -11.63 -11.16 6.96
C ASN A 17 -11.40 -9.71 6.53
N VAL A 18 -11.88 -8.74 7.32
CA VAL A 18 -11.70 -7.31 7.02
C VAL A 18 -10.23 -6.92 7.10
N VAL A 19 -9.52 -7.36 8.14
CA VAL A 19 -8.09 -7.08 8.30
C VAL A 19 -7.26 -7.75 7.19
N GLU A 20 -7.61 -8.97 6.80
CA GLU A 20 -6.96 -9.67 5.69
C GLU A 20 -7.14 -8.94 4.36
N ILE A 21 -8.36 -8.48 4.05
CA ILE A 21 -8.65 -7.69 2.84
C ILE A 21 -7.87 -6.36 2.87
N ILE A 22 -7.88 -5.64 4.00
CA ILE A 22 -7.15 -4.38 4.12
C ILE A 22 -5.65 -4.61 3.94
N SER A 23 -5.11 -5.68 4.54
CA SER A 23 -3.70 -6.03 4.44
C SER A 23 -3.29 -6.37 3.00
N ALA A 24 -4.12 -7.11 2.29
CA ALA A 24 -3.93 -7.39 0.86
C ALA A 24 -3.96 -6.11 0.01
N LEU A 25 -4.92 -5.20 0.27
CA LEU A 25 -4.99 -3.91 -0.42
C LEU A 25 -3.75 -3.06 -0.15
N VAL A 26 -3.28 -2.99 1.10
CA VAL A 26 -2.06 -2.26 1.48
C VAL A 26 -0.82 -2.83 0.78
N ALA A 27 -0.70 -4.16 0.68
CA ALA A 27 0.39 -4.79 -0.05
C ALA A 27 0.35 -4.47 -1.56
N ILE A 28 -0.83 -4.51 -2.18
CA ILE A 28 -1.03 -4.15 -3.60
C ILE A 28 -0.66 -2.68 -3.84
N ILE A 29 -1.09 -1.77 -2.95
CA ILE A 29 -0.72 -0.36 -3.00
C ILE A 29 0.79 -0.18 -2.85
N GLY A 30 1.43 -0.90 -1.93
CA GLY A 30 2.88 -0.88 -1.75
C GLY A 30 3.63 -1.31 -3.01
N VAL A 31 3.20 -2.38 -3.69
CA VAL A 31 3.77 -2.83 -4.97
C VAL A 31 3.56 -1.77 -6.06
N TYR A 32 2.35 -1.22 -6.16
CA TYR A 32 2.03 -0.19 -7.15
C TYR A 32 2.92 1.04 -6.98
N VAL A 33 3.08 1.53 -5.75
CA VAL A 33 3.97 2.66 -5.45
C VAL A 33 5.42 2.32 -5.79
N LEU A 34 5.88 1.09 -5.53
CA LEU A 34 7.26 0.68 -5.84
C LEU A 34 7.56 0.68 -7.35
N ILE A 35 6.62 0.16 -8.16
CA ILE A 35 6.76 0.10 -9.62
C ILE A 35 6.71 1.51 -10.22
N ASN A 36 5.84 2.38 -9.69
CA ASN A 36 5.64 3.74 -10.19
C ASN A 36 6.52 4.78 -9.49
N ALA A 37 7.34 4.41 -8.50
CA ALA A 37 8.23 5.30 -7.78
C ALA A 37 9.13 6.18 -8.68
N PRO A 38 9.77 5.65 -9.75
CA PRO A 38 10.55 6.49 -10.65
C PRO A 38 9.70 7.50 -11.45
N GLU A 39 8.47 7.15 -11.80
CA GLU A 39 7.54 8.00 -12.55
C GLU A 39 6.89 9.08 -11.65
N MET A 40 6.53 8.71 -10.42
CA MET A 40 6.05 9.65 -9.39
C MET A 40 7.16 10.60 -8.95
N GLY A 41 8.39 10.10 -8.83
CA GLY A 41 9.58 10.92 -8.52
C GLY A 41 9.89 11.94 -9.62
N SER A 42 9.78 11.57 -10.89
CA SER A 42 10.00 12.48 -12.01
C SER A 42 8.93 13.56 -12.13
N LYS A 43 7.68 13.21 -11.86
CA LYS A 43 6.57 14.18 -11.81
C LYS A 43 6.73 15.17 -10.65
N ALA A 44 6.99 14.68 -9.44
CA ALA A 44 7.19 15.55 -8.26
C ALA A 44 8.38 16.50 -8.42
N THR A 45 9.44 16.03 -9.09
CA THR A 45 10.63 16.85 -9.36
C THR A 45 10.34 17.93 -10.41
N SER A 46 9.66 17.58 -11.49
CA SER A 46 9.31 18.56 -12.53
C SER A 46 8.33 19.63 -12.01
N GLU A 47 7.38 19.26 -11.15
CA GLU A 47 6.51 20.20 -10.43
C GLU A 47 7.33 21.11 -9.49
N SER A 48 8.23 20.54 -8.68
CA SER A 48 9.10 21.32 -7.77
C SER A 48 10.01 22.32 -8.51
N VAL A 49 10.44 21.99 -9.73
CA VAL A 49 11.29 22.83 -10.57
C VAL A 49 10.48 23.93 -11.26
N ALA A 50 9.25 23.62 -11.68
CA ALA A 50 8.32 24.61 -12.21
C ALA A 50 7.95 25.66 -11.15
N GLU A 51 7.76 25.25 -9.89
CA GLU A 51 7.53 26.17 -8.76
C GLU A 51 8.73 27.08 -8.46
N GLN A 52 9.95 26.62 -8.76
CA GLN A 52 11.18 27.39 -8.56
C GLN A 52 11.54 28.29 -9.77
N GLY A 53 10.62 28.47 -10.72
CA GLY A 53 10.80 29.36 -11.86
C GLY A 53 11.63 28.78 -13.00
N GLY A 54 11.80 27.44 -13.05
CA GLY A 54 12.42 26.73 -14.17
C GLY A 54 13.94 26.89 -14.29
N HIS A 55 14.57 27.72 -13.45
CA HIS A 55 16.02 27.88 -13.37
C HIS A 55 16.58 27.01 -12.23
N MET A 56 16.80 25.73 -12.52
CA MET A 56 17.51 24.82 -11.61
C MET A 56 18.69 24.20 -12.33
N ASP A 57 19.87 24.28 -11.72
CA ASP A 57 21.06 23.60 -12.22
C ASP A 57 20.79 22.10 -12.39
N THR A 58 21.26 21.51 -13.49
CA THR A 58 21.02 20.10 -13.84
C THR A 58 21.47 19.14 -12.72
N SER A 59 22.52 19.49 -11.98
CA SER A 59 22.99 18.73 -10.81
C SER A 59 21.99 18.73 -9.65
N THR A 60 21.38 19.89 -9.38
CA THR A 60 20.34 20.05 -8.35
C THR A 60 19.05 19.34 -8.75
N TYR A 61 18.68 19.40 -10.04
CA TYR A 61 17.53 18.66 -10.59
C TYR A 61 17.68 17.13 -10.41
N LEU A 62 18.84 16.59 -10.77
CA LEU A 62 19.11 15.14 -10.62
C LEU A 62 19.14 14.71 -9.16
N ALA A 63 19.66 15.55 -8.26
CA ALA A 63 19.65 15.28 -6.83
C ALA A 63 18.22 15.26 -6.26
N LEU A 64 17.35 16.19 -6.66
CA LEU A 64 15.93 16.15 -6.28
C LEU A 64 15.22 14.92 -6.86
N LEU A 65 15.46 14.59 -8.13
CA LEU A 65 14.87 13.43 -8.78
C LEU A 65 15.19 12.13 -8.05
N GLN A 66 16.46 11.97 -7.70
CA GLN A 66 16.92 10.83 -6.94
C GLN A 66 16.38 10.84 -5.51
N GLY A 67 16.29 12.00 -4.87
CA GLY A 67 15.71 12.16 -3.54
C GLY A 67 14.24 11.73 -3.51
N TYR A 68 13.40 12.29 -4.37
CA TYR A 68 11.99 11.94 -4.47
C TYR A 68 11.80 10.48 -4.88
N GLY A 69 12.52 10.00 -5.90
CA GLY A 69 12.46 8.59 -6.30
C GLY A 69 12.80 7.64 -5.15
N ASN A 70 13.81 7.97 -4.35
CA ASN A 70 14.18 7.17 -3.18
C ASN A 70 13.13 7.26 -2.07
N SER A 71 12.54 8.43 -1.81
CA SER A 71 11.45 8.59 -0.84
C SER A 71 10.21 7.77 -1.21
N TYR A 72 9.76 7.81 -2.47
CA TYR A 72 8.64 7.00 -2.93
C TYR A 72 8.97 5.50 -2.90
N THR A 73 10.21 5.12 -3.18
CA THR A 73 10.67 3.73 -3.06
C THR A 73 10.64 3.25 -1.61
N ILE A 74 11.12 4.05 -0.66
CA ILE A 74 11.08 3.72 0.79
C ILE A 74 9.63 3.64 1.29
N LEU A 75 8.76 4.55 0.86
CA LEU A 75 7.35 4.56 1.22
C LEU A 75 6.62 3.31 0.67
N GLY A 76 6.85 2.98 -0.61
CA GLY A 76 6.32 1.75 -1.20
C GLY A 76 6.85 0.50 -0.49
N ALA A 77 8.14 0.44 -0.19
CA ALA A 77 8.78 -0.71 0.45
C ALA A 77 8.27 -0.94 1.88
N THR A 78 8.15 0.12 2.68
CA THR A 78 7.61 0.04 4.04
C THR A 78 6.15 -0.37 4.07
N CYS A 79 5.34 0.18 3.15
CA CYS A 79 3.92 -0.17 3.02
C CYS A 79 3.75 -1.65 2.63
N LEU A 80 4.54 -2.12 1.66
CA LEU A 80 4.56 -3.51 1.22
C LEU A 80 5.03 -4.44 2.35
N PHE A 81 6.09 -4.08 3.06
CA PHE A 81 6.63 -4.88 4.16
C PHE A 81 5.62 -5.03 5.31
N MET A 82 4.94 -3.95 5.70
CA MET A 82 3.87 -3.99 6.70
C MET A 82 2.70 -4.87 6.25
N GLY A 83 2.26 -4.75 4.99
CA GLY A 83 1.19 -5.57 4.42
C GLY A 83 1.54 -7.07 4.41
N LEU A 84 2.73 -7.44 3.94
CA LEU A 84 3.17 -8.84 3.91
C LEU A 84 3.31 -9.44 5.30
N LEU A 85 3.91 -8.73 6.26
CA LEU A 85 4.03 -9.22 7.64
C LEU A 85 2.66 -9.48 8.28
N SER A 86 1.69 -8.61 8.01
CA SER A 86 0.33 -8.78 8.47
C SER A 86 -0.34 -10.01 7.85
N LEU A 87 -0.22 -10.22 6.53
CA LEU A 87 -0.74 -11.42 5.86
C LEU A 87 -0.11 -12.72 6.40
N ILE A 88 1.22 -12.74 6.55
CA ILE A 88 1.94 -13.91 7.09
C ILE A 88 1.46 -14.23 8.52
N SER A 89 1.25 -13.21 9.34
CA SER A 89 0.76 -13.38 10.71
C SER A 89 -0.65 -13.96 10.75
N ILE A 90 -1.55 -13.49 9.88
CA ILE A 90 -2.93 -14.00 9.77
C ILE A 90 -2.93 -15.46 9.32
N ILE A 91 -2.20 -15.80 8.25
CA ILE A 91 -2.09 -17.17 7.75
C ILE A 91 -1.52 -18.10 8.84
N SER A 92 -0.50 -17.66 9.57
CA SER A 92 0.11 -18.45 10.66
C SER A 92 -0.89 -18.78 11.76
N ILE A 93 -1.74 -17.81 12.15
CA ILE A 93 -2.79 -18.01 13.17
C ILE A 93 -3.85 -19.00 12.67
N GLN A 94 -4.28 -18.87 11.41
CA GLN A 94 -5.28 -19.77 10.81
C GLN A 94 -4.76 -21.21 10.73
N VAL A 95 -3.50 -21.39 10.32
CA VAL A 95 -2.83 -22.71 10.30
C VAL A 95 -2.72 -23.30 11.70
N TYR A 96 -2.37 -22.49 12.71
CA TYR A 96 -2.26 -22.95 14.10
C TYR A 96 -3.60 -23.43 14.67
N LYS A 97 -4.70 -22.71 14.37
CA LYS A 97 -6.05 -23.10 14.81
C LYS A 97 -6.62 -24.32 14.08
N SER A 98 -6.05 -24.71 12.94
CA SER A 98 -6.53 -25.84 12.15
C SER A 98 -5.97 -27.19 12.62
N LYS A 99 -5.07 -27.21 13.61
CA LYS A 99 -4.57 -28.42 14.29
C LYS A 99 -5.28 -28.64 15.61
#